data_AF-A0A932MEE7-F1
#
_entry.id   AF-A0A932MEE7-F1
#
_cell.length_a   1.000
_cell.length_b   1.000
_cell.length_c   1.000
_cell.angle_alpha   90.00
_cell.angle_beta   90.00
_cell.angle_gamma   90.00
#
_symmetry.space_group_name_H-M   'P 1'
#
loop_
_entity.id
_entity.type
_entity.pdbx_description
1 polymer ?
#
loop_
_entity_poly.entity_id
_entity_poly.type
_entity_poly.pdbx_seq_one_letter_code
_entity_poly.pdbx_strand_id
1 'polypeptide(L)'
;MLAISTAGKSPAMARWVREELDRSLPEEWGSLLELAHELRQACRQAGRTPPYSRWAAALSPAVREALRRGAVAEARREMAKALGLGDGFTAEGAEARNELTGGPAGVHHQDTKGTKRVDGVGREQR
;
A
#
# COMPACT_ATOMS: atom_id res chain seq x y z
N MET A 1 -5.15 -3.00 -2.18
CA MET A 1 -6.48 -3.62 -2.03
C MET A 1 -6.41 -5.04 -2.58
N LEU A 2 -6.87 -6.02 -1.80
CA LEU A 2 -7.07 -7.40 -2.27
C LEU A 2 -8.54 -7.57 -2.66
N ALA A 3 -8.80 -8.19 -3.81
CA ALA A 3 -10.15 -8.47 -4.28
C ALA A 3 -10.43 -9.98 -4.25
N ILE A 4 -11.61 -10.35 -3.76
CA ILE A 4 -12.08 -11.74 -3.69
C ILE A 4 -13.37 -11.80 -4.49
N SER A 5 -13.43 -12.70 -5.48
CA SER A 5 -14.59 -12.87 -6.34
C SER A 5 -15.01 -14.33 -6.40
N THR A 6 -16.31 -14.55 -6.28
CA THR A 6 -16.96 -15.84 -6.57
C THR A 6 -17.73 -15.80 -7.88
N ALA A 7 -17.51 -14.77 -8.71
CA ALA A 7 -18.28 -14.52 -9.94
C ALA A 7 -19.81 -14.52 -9.69
N GLY A 8 -20.24 -13.99 -8.55
CA GLY A 8 -21.66 -13.92 -8.16
C GLY A 8 -22.24 -15.24 -7.62
N LYS A 9 -21.50 -16.35 -7.65
CA LYS A 9 -22.00 -17.67 -7.24
C LYS A 9 -22.24 -17.77 -5.74
N SER A 10 -21.49 -17.02 -4.93
CA SER A 10 -21.70 -16.97 -3.47
C SER A 10 -21.10 -15.70 -2.86
N PRO A 11 -21.89 -14.63 -2.68
CA PRO A 11 -21.47 -13.43 -1.95
C PRO A 11 -21.09 -13.72 -0.49
N ALA A 12 -21.79 -14.66 0.16
CA ALA A 12 -21.50 -15.10 1.52
C ALA A 12 -20.09 -15.71 1.63
N MET A 13 -19.68 -16.54 0.67
CA MET A 13 -18.33 -17.10 0.63
C MET A 13 -17.28 -16.02 0.42
N ALA A 14 -17.51 -15.06 -0.50
CA ALA A 14 -16.57 -13.95 -0.70
C ALA A 14 -16.35 -13.13 0.58
N ARG A 15 -17.43 -12.86 1.33
CA ARG A 15 -17.36 -12.20 2.64
C ARG A 15 -16.59 -13.05 3.66
N TRP A 16 -16.90 -14.33 3.77
CA TRP A 16 -16.24 -15.22 4.74
C TRP A 16 -14.73 -15.32 4.48
N VAL A 17 -14.29 -15.48 3.23
CA VAL A 17 -12.86 -15.52 2.90
C VAL A 17 -12.18 -14.18 3.23
N ARG A 18 -12.85 -13.05 2.99
CA ARG A 18 -12.30 -11.74 3.38
C ARG A 18 -12.08 -11.66 4.89
N GLU A 19 -13.08 -12.02 5.68
CA GLU A 19 -12.98 -12.01 7.15
C GLU A 19 -11.91 -13.00 7.65
N GLU A 20 -11.76 -14.15 7.00
CA GLU A 20 -10.72 -15.13 7.33
C GLU A 20 -9.30 -14.61 7.03
N LEU A 21 -9.11 -13.93 5.90
CA LEU A 21 -7.84 -13.29 5.57
C LEU A 21 -7.54 -12.14 6.54
N ASP A 22 -8.52 -11.31 6.85
CA ASP A 22 -8.34 -10.21 7.83
C ASP A 22 -7.93 -10.75 9.21
N ARG A 23 -8.43 -11.93 9.62
CA ARG A 23 -8.03 -12.60 10.88
C ARG A 23 -6.65 -13.26 10.82
N SER A 24 -6.25 -13.77 9.66
CA SER A 24 -5.04 -14.60 9.52
C SER A 24 -3.81 -13.82 9.05
N LEU A 25 -3.98 -12.61 8.52
CA LEU A 25 -2.88 -11.76 8.09
C LEU A 25 -2.06 -11.29 9.31
N PRO A 26 -0.76 -11.61 9.36
CA PRO A 26 0.11 -11.15 10.43
C PRO A 26 0.25 -9.61 10.44
N GLU A 27 0.34 -9.03 11.64
CA GLU A 27 0.40 -7.58 11.85
C GLU A 27 1.58 -6.92 11.12
N GLU A 28 2.71 -7.63 11.00
CA GLU A 28 3.91 -7.14 10.32
C GLU A 28 3.71 -6.88 8.81
N TRP A 29 2.61 -7.34 8.22
CA TRP A 29 2.29 -7.07 6.81
C TRP A 29 1.98 -5.60 6.55
N GLY A 30 1.43 -4.88 7.54
CA GLY A 30 1.25 -3.43 7.46
C GLY A 30 2.60 -2.74 7.32
N SER A 31 3.52 -3.03 8.25
CA SER A 31 4.90 -2.51 8.22
C SER A 31 5.66 -2.91 6.96
N LEU A 32 5.44 -4.12 6.45
CA LEU A 32 6.03 -4.59 5.20
C LEU A 32 5.53 -3.80 3.99
N LEU A 33 4.24 -3.47 3.95
CA LEU A 33 3.65 -2.67 2.87
C LEU A 33 4.20 -1.25 2.86
N GLU A 34 4.30 -0.60 4.01
CA GLU A 34 4.88 0.73 4.14
C GLU A 34 6.35 0.75 3.68
N LEU A 35 7.13 -0.24 4.13
CA LEU A 35 8.52 -0.38 3.72
C LEU A 35 8.66 -0.65 2.21
N ALA A 36 7.77 -1.47 1.65
CA ALA A 36 7.73 -1.71 0.20
C ALA A 36 7.38 -0.44 -0.58
N HIS A 37 6.47 0.38 -0.08
CA HIS A 37 6.13 1.67 -0.68
C HIS A 37 7.35 2.59 -0.70
N GLU A 38 8.00 2.78 0.44
CA GLU A 38 9.20 3.62 0.58
C GLU A 38 10.29 3.22 -0.43
N LEU A 39 10.66 1.94 -0.44
CA LEU A 39 11.71 1.42 -1.32
C LEU A 39 11.33 1.46 -2.81
N ARG A 40 10.03 1.38 -3.12
CA ARG A 40 9.54 1.56 -4.48
C ARG A 40 9.73 3.00 -4.95
N GLN A 41 9.46 3.99 -4.09
CA GLN A 41 9.73 5.39 -4.42
C GLN A 41 11.23 5.64 -4.59
N ALA A 42 12.06 5.10 -3.71
CA ALA A 42 13.51 5.18 -3.82
C ALA A 42 14.04 4.59 -5.14
N CYS A 43 13.53 3.41 -5.55
CA CYS A 43 13.85 2.83 -6.85
C CYS A 43 13.48 3.78 -8.00
N ARG A 44 12.27 4.35 -7.99
CA ARG A 44 11.81 5.28 -9.02
C ARG A 44 12.65 6.54 -9.10
N GLN A 45 12.98 7.14 -7.95
CA GLN A 45 13.83 8.33 -7.87
C GLN A 45 15.25 8.04 -8.40
N ALA A 46 15.74 6.82 -8.21
CA ALA A 46 17.01 6.36 -8.80
C ALA A 46 16.90 5.98 -10.29
N GLY A 47 15.75 6.15 -10.95
CA GLY A 47 15.52 5.75 -12.34
C GLY A 47 15.47 4.23 -12.54
N ARG A 48 15.17 3.47 -11.49
CA ARG A 48 15.21 1.99 -11.47
C ARG A 48 13.81 1.40 -11.35
N THR A 49 13.56 0.36 -12.13
CA THR A 49 12.35 -0.47 -12.03
C THR A 49 12.77 -1.93 -11.85
N PRO A 50 13.02 -2.40 -10.62
CA PRO A 50 13.41 -3.78 -10.37
C PRO A 50 12.35 -4.76 -10.89
N PRO A 51 12.76 -5.89 -11.51
CA PRO A 51 11.82 -6.92 -11.92
C PRO A 51 11.14 -7.58 -10.70
N TYR A 52 10.01 -8.24 -10.93
CA TYR A 52 9.27 -8.93 -9.86
C TYR A 52 10.13 -9.94 -9.09
N SER A 53 11.07 -10.64 -9.75
CA SER A 53 11.98 -11.58 -9.08
C SER A 53 12.81 -10.92 -7.98
N ARG A 54 13.25 -9.66 -8.16
CA ARG A 54 13.93 -8.91 -7.10
C ARG A 54 12.99 -8.50 -5.98
N TRP A 55 11.76 -8.12 -6.30
CA TRP A 55 10.73 -7.84 -5.27
C TRP A 55 10.39 -9.09 -4.46
N ALA A 56 10.23 -10.24 -5.10
CA ALA A 56 10.00 -11.50 -4.41
C ALA A 56 11.16 -11.88 -3.48
N ALA A 57 12.41 -11.65 -3.92
CA ALA A 57 13.59 -11.83 -3.07
C ALA A 57 13.66 -10.80 -1.92
N ALA A 58 13.21 -9.57 -2.14
CA ALA A 58 13.19 -8.51 -1.15
C ALA A 58 12.13 -8.74 -0.06
N LEU A 59 10.97 -9.32 -0.40
CA LEU A 59 9.90 -9.69 0.54
C LEU A 59 10.18 -11.03 1.25
N SER A 60 11.43 -11.30 1.59
CA SER A 60 11.89 -12.59 2.10
C SER A 60 11.33 -12.94 3.49
N PRO A 61 11.37 -14.23 3.89
CA PRO A 61 11.08 -14.62 5.26
C PRO A 61 11.93 -13.89 6.30
N ALA A 62 13.20 -13.60 6.00
CA ALA A 62 14.10 -12.88 6.91
C ALA A 62 13.63 -11.44 7.17
N VAL A 63 13.16 -10.74 6.12
CA VAL A 63 12.60 -9.39 6.24
C VAL A 63 11.34 -9.40 7.10
N ARG A 64 10.43 -10.36 6.88
CA ARG A 64 9.21 -10.52 7.71
C ARG A 64 9.54 -10.79 9.17
N GLU A 65 10.51 -11.66 9.42
CA GLU A 65 10.96 -12.00 10.77
C GLU A 65 11.63 -10.80 11.47
N ALA A 66 12.42 -9.99 10.77
CA ALA A 66 12.95 -8.74 11.31
C ALA A 66 11.82 -7.76 11.68
N LEU A 67 10.81 -7.59 10.82
CA LEU A 67 9.65 -6.75 11.13
C LEU A 67 8.85 -7.26 12.33
N ARG A 68 8.65 -8.58 12.44
CA ARG A 68 7.97 -9.22 13.57
C ARG A 68 8.67 -8.93 14.92
N ARG A 69 10.00 -8.78 14.92
CA ARG A 69 10.78 -8.37 16.11
C ARG A 69 10.87 -6.86 16.30
N GLY A 70 10.26 -6.05 15.43
CA GLY A 70 10.39 -4.58 15.43
C GLY A 70 11.73 -4.06 14.87
N ALA A 71 12.56 -4.90 14.28
CA ALA A 71 13.86 -4.53 13.70
C ALA A 71 13.71 -3.90 12.30
N VAL A 72 12.99 -2.77 12.21
CA VAL A 72 12.64 -2.12 10.94
C VAL A 72 13.87 -1.69 10.14
N ALA A 73 14.92 -1.21 10.81
CA ALA A 73 16.16 -0.81 10.15
C ALA A 73 16.88 -2.01 9.49
N GLU A 74 16.83 -3.19 10.13
CA GLU A 74 17.37 -4.43 9.58
C GLU A 74 16.58 -4.87 8.33
N ALA A 75 15.25 -4.92 8.45
CA ALA A 75 14.35 -5.22 7.34
C ALA A 75 14.60 -4.30 6.14
N ARG A 76 14.74 -2.99 6.37
CA ARG A 76 15.01 -1.99 5.33
C ARG A 76 16.31 -2.26 4.59
N ARG A 77 17.41 -2.51 5.31
CA ARG A 77 18.72 -2.80 4.70
C ARG A 77 18.68 -4.04 3.82
N GLU A 78 18.12 -5.14 4.33
CA GLU A 78 18.01 -6.39 3.58
C GLU A 78 17.16 -6.24 2.32
N MET A 79 16.03 -5.55 2.44
CA MET A 79 15.12 -5.32 1.33
C MET A 79 15.74 -4.35 0.29
N ALA A 80 16.42 -3.29 0.71
CA ALA A 80 17.15 -2.38 -0.17
C ALA A 80 18.30 -3.07 -0.92
N LYS A 81 19.04 -3.95 -0.25
CA LYS A 81 20.09 -4.79 -0.84
C LYS A 81 19.54 -5.70 -1.93
N ALA A 82 18.44 -6.40 -1.68
CA ALA A 82 17.78 -7.26 -2.67
C ALA A 82 17.27 -6.46 -3.90
N LEU A 83 16.82 -5.22 -3.68
CA LEU A 83 16.43 -4.31 -4.75
C LEU A 83 17.63 -3.65 -5.44
N GLY A 84 18.85 -3.84 -4.95
CA GLY A 84 20.08 -3.27 -5.48
C GLY A 84 20.20 -1.75 -5.32
N LEU A 85 19.59 -1.19 -4.27
CA LEU A 85 19.73 0.22 -3.89
C LEU A 85 21.05 0.51 -3.15
N GLY A 86 21.76 -0.54 -2.71
CA GLY A 86 23.03 -0.45 -1.98
C GLY A 86 22.85 -0.16 -0.48
N ASP A 87 23.93 -0.35 0.28
CA ASP A 87 23.91 -0.27 1.75
C ASP A 87 23.76 1.18 2.27
N GLY A 88 23.95 2.17 1.40
CA GLY A 88 23.82 3.60 1.71
C GLY A 88 22.39 4.15 1.68
N PHE A 89 21.38 3.31 1.41
CA PHE A 89 19.99 3.70 1.56
C PHE A 89 19.61 3.69 3.05
N THR A 90 19.80 4.82 3.73
CA THR A 90 19.40 5.03 5.12
C THR A 90 18.05 5.72 5.21
N ALA A 91 17.36 5.53 6.33
CA ALA A 91 16.09 6.20 6.62
C ALA A 91 16.21 7.72 6.56
N GLU A 92 17.28 8.25 7.15
CA GLU A 92 17.61 9.68 7.16
C GLU A 92 17.83 10.24 5.74
N GLY A 93 18.47 9.46 4.85
CA GLY A 93 18.69 9.86 3.46
C GLY A 93 17.42 9.84 2.60
N ALA A 94 16.45 8.99 2.94
CA ALA A 94 15.14 8.95 2.29
C ALA A 94 14.23 10.10 2.77
N GLU A 95 14.23 10.39 4.07
CA GLU A 95 13.48 11.50 4.69
C GLU A 95 14.00 12.86 4.19
N ALA A 96 15.32 13.08 4.23
CA ALA A 96 15.93 14.32 3.73
C ALA A 96 15.68 14.55 2.22
N ARG A 97 15.66 13.48 1.41
CA ARG A 97 15.30 13.58 -0.01
C ARG A 97 13.82 13.88 -0.23
N ASN A 98 12.94 13.33 0.61
CA ASN A 98 11.51 13.56 0.53
C ASN A 98 11.15 15.02 0.90
N GLU A 99 11.81 15.59 1.91
CA GLU A 99 11.68 17.01 2.29
C GLU A 99 12.08 17.97 1.15
N LEU A 100 13.13 17.64 0.40
CA LEU A 100 13.57 18.41 -0.78
C LEU A 100 12.60 18.31 -1.97
N THR A 101 11.75 17.28 -2.03
CA THR A 101 10.74 17.07 -3.09
C THR A 101 9.30 17.36 -2.66
N GLY A 102 9.10 17.85 -1.44
CA GLY A 102 7.79 18.16 -0.85
C GLY A 102 7.07 19.35 -1.50
N GLY A 103 6.53 19.16 -2.71
CA GLY A 103 5.37 19.94 -3.17
C GLY A 103 4.12 19.51 -2.38
N PRO A 104 3.20 20.43 -2.04
CA PRO A 104 2.18 20.18 -1.02
C PRO A 104 1.32 18.97 -1.39
N ALA A 105 1.24 18.04 -0.45
CA ALA A 105 0.28 16.94 -0.47
C ALA A 105 -1.11 17.52 -0.69
N GLY A 106 -1.72 17.19 -1.82
CA GLY A 106 -3.09 17.57 -2.14
C GLY A 106 -4.03 17.05 -1.07
N VAL A 107 -4.49 17.97 -0.22
CA VAL A 107 -5.61 17.78 0.69
C VAL A 107 -6.85 17.52 -0.15
N HIS A 108 -7.23 16.25 -0.34
CA HIS A 108 -8.60 15.91 -0.75
C HIS A 108 -9.50 15.98 0.47
N HIS A 109 -9.92 17.20 0.81
CA HIS A 109 -11.05 17.44 1.69
C HIS A 109 -12.32 17.07 0.92
N GLN A 110 -12.93 15.93 1.27
CA GLN A 110 -14.29 15.64 0.83
C GLN A 110 -15.25 16.34 1.79
N ASP A 111 -15.68 17.54 1.42
CA ASP A 111 -16.80 18.19 2.09
C ASP A 111 -18.11 17.50 1.70
N THR A 112 -18.64 16.78 2.67
CA THR A 112 -20.02 16.27 2.69
C THR A 112 -20.99 17.38 3.14
N LYS A 113 -21.93 17.78 2.29
CA LYS A 113 -23.32 18.25 2.60
C LYS A 113 -23.93 18.85 1.32
N GLY A 114 -25.20 18.67 0.98
CA GLY A 114 -26.30 18.04 1.69
C GLY A 114 -27.55 17.95 0.81
N THR A 115 -28.38 16.98 1.19
CA THR A 115 -29.76 16.73 0.78
C THR A 115 -30.63 17.98 0.63
N LYS A 116 -31.45 18.02 -0.44
CA LYS A 116 -32.88 18.33 -0.35
C LYS A 116 -33.67 17.64 -1.47
N ARG A 117 -34.68 16.86 -1.06
CA ARG A 117 -35.90 16.50 -1.84
C ARG A 117 -36.61 17.82 -2.25
N VAL A 118 -37.51 17.91 -3.24
CA VAL A 118 -38.90 17.39 -3.24
C VAL A 118 -39.50 17.47 -4.66
N ASP A 119 -40.25 16.42 -5.01
CA ASP A 119 -41.44 16.24 -5.89
C ASP A 119 -41.88 17.30 -6.92
N GLY A 120 -42.31 16.82 -8.10
CA GLY A 120 -43.03 17.60 -9.11
C GLY A 120 -43.51 16.80 -10.32
N VAL A 121 -44.68 16.18 -10.19
CA VAL A 121 -45.52 15.56 -11.24
C VAL A 121 -45.87 16.56 -12.36
N GLY A 122 -45.93 16.13 -13.64
CA GLY A 122 -46.71 16.87 -14.65
C GLY A 122 -46.48 16.60 -16.15
N ARG A 123 -47.24 15.63 -16.68
CA ARG A 123 -47.94 15.61 -18.00
C ARG A 123 -47.21 15.80 -19.34
N GLU A 124 -47.21 14.70 -20.06
CA GLU A 124 -47.54 14.49 -21.47
C GLU A 124 -48.58 15.47 -22.07
N GLN A 125 -48.20 16.14 -23.16
CA GLN A 125 -49.00 16.60 -24.31
C GLN A 125 -47.99 16.69 -25.48
N ARG A 126 -48.21 16.20 -26.70
CA ARG A 126 -49.41 16.05 -27.51
C ARG A 126 -49.12 15.11 -28.69
#